data_AF-A0A537ET35-F1
#
_entry.id   AF-A0A537ET35-F1
#
_cell.length_a   1.000
_cell.length_b   1.000
_cell.length_c   1.000
_cell.angle_alpha   90.00
_cell.angle_beta   90.00
_cell.angle_gamma   90.00
#
_symmetry.space_group_name_H-M   'P 1'
#
loop_
_entity.id
_entity.type
_entity.pdbx_description
1 polymer ?
#
loop_
_entity_poly.entity_id
_entity_poly.type
_entity_poly.pdbx_seq_one_letter_code
_entity_poly.pdbx_strand_id
1 'polypeptide(L)'
;IVHKEIVPKMVEHVPNHKTGLTAQREVPAERRNASSLSDEQVVELARLARDIEDHYQTPQDVEFAVEGGKSGHAVYVVQTRPETFWAKMKAPSASSVHLLDRVVVVQGLAASPGLHAGRAKIVLNLQDAGRMMKEKDILVTRMTNPDWVPYMKIAGAIVTEDGGTTCHAAIVSREMGIPCIVGARNATRLLGSGKEYTVDAKTGVVYQGLVEEILKPHAGSTVQFPTVIPVTSTRIYVNISLPELAEKVARETQADGVGLLRAEHMMLSVGKHPRLLIEEGGGQRMVDAFAEGVRKVATPFAPKPVVYRCLDCM
;
A
#
# COMPACT_ATOMS: atom_id res chain seq x y z
N ILE A 1 15.42 12.56 24.89
CA ILE A 1 15.26 12.00 23.52
C ILE A 1 16.12 10.74 23.44
N VAL A 2 15.55 9.60 23.04
CA VAL A 2 16.25 8.29 23.04
C VAL A 2 17.04 8.08 21.74
N HIS A 3 16.55 8.60 20.62
CA HIS A 3 17.18 8.52 19.31
C HIS A 3 16.77 9.74 18.47
N LYS A 4 17.69 10.27 17.65
CA LYS A 4 17.44 11.41 16.75
C LYS A 4 18.04 11.10 15.37
N GLU A 5 17.17 10.95 14.38
CA GLU A 5 17.55 10.77 12.98
C GLU A 5 17.04 11.97 12.18
N ILE A 6 17.92 12.62 11.41
CA ILE A 6 17.55 13.76 10.58
C ILE A 6 17.59 13.34 9.12
N VAL A 7 16.42 13.36 8.49
CA VAL A 7 16.27 13.08 7.06
C VAL A 7 16.38 14.38 6.26
N PRO A 8 17.12 14.41 5.14
CA PRO A 8 17.17 15.57 4.24
C PRO A 8 15.77 15.95 3.75
N LYS A 9 15.36 17.19 4.03
CA LYS A 9 14.09 17.75 3.59
C LYS A 9 14.29 18.48 2.28
N MET A 10 13.70 18.00 1.19
CA MET A 10 13.92 18.57 -0.15
C MET A 10 12.86 19.59 -0.53
N VAL A 11 11.62 19.42 -0.07
CA VAL A 11 10.46 20.25 -0.42
C VAL A 11 9.72 20.69 0.84
N GLU A 12 9.25 21.92 0.86
CA GLU A 12 8.31 22.46 1.86
C GLU A 12 7.08 23.08 1.21
N HIS A 13 5.98 23.09 1.94
CA HIS A 13 4.73 23.73 1.56
C HIS A 13 4.63 25.09 2.25
N VAL A 14 4.41 26.15 1.49
CA VAL A 14 4.34 27.53 1.99
C VAL A 14 3.05 28.22 1.51
N PRO A 15 2.49 29.15 2.30
CA PRO A 15 1.33 29.92 1.86
C PRO A 15 1.70 30.81 0.67
N ASN A 16 0.89 30.76 -0.39
CA ASN A 16 0.94 31.70 -1.49
C ASN A 16 -0.03 32.85 -1.21
N HIS A 17 0.47 33.94 -0.63
CA HIS A 17 -0.35 35.10 -0.25
C HIS A 17 -1.01 35.82 -1.44
N LYS A 18 -0.61 35.53 -2.68
CA LYS A 18 -1.25 36.08 -3.89
C LYS A 18 -2.47 35.29 -4.32
N THR A 19 -2.46 33.97 -4.12
CA THR A 19 -3.55 33.08 -4.57
C THR A 19 -4.41 32.54 -3.43
N GLY A 20 -3.97 32.68 -2.18
CA GLY A 20 -4.60 32.07 -1.00
C GLY A 20 -4.40 30.55 -0.92
N LEU A 21 -3.64 29.96 -1.84
CA LEU A 21 -3.39 28.52 -1.91
C LEU A 21 -2.03 28.15 -1.30
N THR A 22 -1.80 26.85 -1.13
CA THR A 22 -0.48 26.34 -0.76
C THR A 22 0.40 26.18 -2.01
N ALA A 23 1.65 26.65 -1.95
CA ALA A 23 2.66 26.44 -2.98
C ALA A 23 3.78 25.53 -2.46
N GLN A 24 4.39 24.74 -3.34
CA GLN A 24 5.59 23.97 -3.03
C GLN A 24 6.84 24.76 -3.38
N ARG A 25 7.88 24.64 -2.55
CA ARG A 25 9.20 25.21 -2.79
C ARG A 25 10.28 24.24 -2.32
N GLU A 26 11.46 24.32 -2.93
CA GLU A 26 12.63 23.66 -2.37
C GLU A 26 13.00 24.23 -0.99
N VAL A 27 13.39 23.34 -0.08
CA VAL A 27 13.91 23.74 1.23
C VAL A 27 15.31 24.34 1.05
N PRO A 28 15.62 25.49 1.67
CA PRO A 28 16.96 26.07 1.65
C PRO A 28 18.02 25.10 2.17
N ALA A 29 19.21 25.11 1.57
CA ALA A 29 20.28 24.13 1.83
C ALA A 29 20.62 23.99 3.32
N GLU A 30 20.66 25.12 4.04
CA GLU A 30 20.92 25.18 5.48
C GLU A 30 19.86 24.47 6.34
N ARG A 31 18.62 24.35 5.86
CA ARG A 31 17.50 23.71 6.59
C ARG A 31 17.29 22.24 6.22
N ARG A 32 17.88 21.76 5.11
CA ARG A 32 17.65 20.38 4.62
C ARG A 32 18.04 19.35 5.67
N ASN A 33 19.21 19.54 6.29
CA ASN A 33 19.80 18.64 7.29
C ASN A 33 19.65 19.14 8.73
N ALA A 34 18.94 20.25 8.96
CA ALA A 34 18.62 20.73 10.31
C ALA A 34 17.40 19.98 10.87
N SER A 35 17.25 19.92 12.19
CA SER A 35 16.03 19.37 12.80
C SER A 35 14.85 20.34 12.57
N SER A 36 13.68 19.80 12.25
CA SER A 36 12.47 20.63 12.06
C SER A 36 11.83 21.08 13.38
N LEU A 37 12.17 20.41 14.47
CA LEU A 37 11.65 20.66 15.82
C LEU A 37 12.83 20.88 16.76
N SER A 38 12.63 21.74 17.76
CA SER A 38 13.56 21.80 18.89
C SER A 38 13.36 20.60 19.81
N ASP A 39 14.35 20.31 20.65
CA ASP A 39 14.25 19.17 21.58
C ASP A 39 13.14 19.40 22.62
N GLU A 40 12.87 20.65 22.99
CA GLU A 40 11.75 21.05 23.86
C GLU A 40 10.41 20.72 23.20
N GLN A 41 10.23 21.04 21.92
CA GLN A 41 9.01 20.75 21.16
C GLN A 41 8.76 19.26 21.01
N VAL A 42 9.82 18.46 20.85
CA VAL A 42 9.70 16.99 20.81
C VAL A 42 9.21 16.44 22.15
N VAL A 43 9.69 16.99 23.27
CA VAL A 43 9.24 16.59 24.61
C VAL A 43 7.81 17.02 24.87
N GLU A 44 7.42 18.23 24.45
CA GLU A 44 6.04 18.73 24.55
C GLU A 44 5.07 17.87 23.75
N LEU A 45 5.40 17.57 22.48
CA LEU A 45 4.60 16.70 21.63
C LEU A 45 4.45 15.28 22.23
N ALA A 46 5.53 14.73 22.81
CA ALA A 46 5.46 13.41 23.46
C ALA A 46 4.56 13.41 24.69
N ARG A 47 4.53 14.50 25.47
CA ARG A 47 3.58 14.65 26.59
C ARG A 47 2.15 14.70 26.09
N LEU A 48 1.88 15.54 25.08
CA LEU A 48 0.55 15.64 24.45
C LEU A 48 0.08 14.29 23.92
N ALA A 49 0.95 13.55 23.22
CA ALA A 49 0.61 12.22 22.70
C ALA A 49 0.22 11.23 23.81
N ARG A 50 0.95 11.24 24.93
CA ARG A 50 0.62 10.40 26.10
C ARG A 50 -0.69 10.82 26.75
N ASP A 51 -0.91 12.11 26.95
CA ASP A 51 -2.15 12.61 27.56
C ASP A 51 -3.38 12.28 26.68
N ILE A 52 -3.22 12.30 25.35
CA ILE A 52 -4.24 11.86 24.40
C ILE A 52 -4.47 10.34 24.51
N GLU A 53 -3.42 9.52 24.54
CA GLU A 53 -3.54 8.06 24.71
C GLU A 53 -4.24 7.70 26.02
N ASP A 54 -3.86 8.36 27.12
CA ASP A 54 -4.50 8.24 28.42
C ASP A 54 -5.97 8.70 28.39
N HIS A 55 -6.33 9.69 27.57
CA HIS A 55 -7.72 10.11 27.43
C HIS A 55 -8.57 9.07 26.67
N TYR A 56 -8.07 8.58 25.54
CA TYR A 56 -8.82 7.67 24.65
C TYR A 56 -8.69 6.19 25.03
N GLN A 57 -7.79 5.85 25.97
CA GLN A 57 -7.52 4.49 26.44
C GLN A 57 -7.16 3.50 25.31
N THR A 58 -6.65 4.02 24.20
CA THR A 58 -6.20 3.26 23.03
C THR A 58 -5.13 4.08 22.29
N PRO A 59 -4.11 3.44 21.69
CA PRO A 59 -3.10 4.14 20.92
C PRO A 59 -3.72 5.03 19.85
N GLN A 60 -3.14 6.21 19.62
CA GLN A 60 -3.64 7.20 18.68
C GLN A 60 -2.61 7.55 17.61
N ASP A 61 -3.11 7.82 16.41
CA ASP A 61 -2.41 8.52 15.33
C ASP A 61 -2.73 10.02 15.45
N VAL A 62 -1.69 10.85 15.65
CA VAL A 62 -1.82 12.28 15.99
C VAL A 62 -1.14 13.14 14.93
N GLU A 63 -1.91 14.04 14.34
CA GLU A 63 -1.39 15.12 13.50
C GLU A 63 -1.19 16.39 14.35
N PHE A 64 -0.07 17.07 14.17
CA PHE A 64 0.29 18.26 14.92
C PHE A 64 0.84 19.37 14.02
N ALA A 65 0.75 20.60 14.51
CA ALA A 65 1.33 21.78 13.91
C ALA A 65 2.17 22.53 14.95
N VAL A 66 3.20 23.22 14.48
CA VAL A 66 4.02 24.11 15.30
C VAL A 66 3.89 25.51 14.73
N GLU A 67 3.49 26.45 15.57
CA GLU A 67 3.40 27.85 15.16
C GLU A 67 4.81 28.45 14.98
N GLY A 68 5.03 29.16 13.87
CA GLY A 68 6.28 29.87 13.60
C GLY A 68 6.12 31.37 13.77
N GLY A 69 6.73 31.98 14.79
CA GLY A 69 6.67 33.43 14.98
C GLY A 69 7.30 33.95 16.29
N LYS A 70 7.33 35.28 16.45
CA LYS A 70 7.95 35.99 17.60
C LYS A 70 7.26 35.77 18.95
N SER A 71 6.11 35.08 18.99
CA SER A 71 5.26 34.95 20.17
C SER A 71 4.90 33.51 20.57
N GLY A 72 5.44 32.47 19.91
CA GLY A 72 5.16 31.10 20.36
C GLY A 72 5.84 30.02 19.56
N HIS A 73 6.55 29.14 20.26
CA HIS A 73 7.05 27.85 19.78
C HIS A 73 6.04 26.71 20.07
N ALA A 74 4.77 27.05 20.23
CA ALA A 74 3.74 26.17 20.76
C ALA A 74 3.40 25.03 19.81
N VAL A 75 3.19 23.84 20.37
CA VAL A 75 2.76 22.64 19.67
C VAL A 75 1.24 22.54 19.77
N TYR A 76 0.57 22.42 18.62
CA TYR A 76 -0.87 22.26 18.52
C TYR A 76 -1.21 20.89 17.94
N VAL A 77 -2.22 20.22 18.50
CA VAL A 77 -2.79 19.00 17.93
C VAL A 77 -3.90 19.40 16.97
N VAL A 78 -3.82 18.97 15.71
CA VAL A 78 -4.80 19.31 14.67
C VAL A 78 -5.77 18.16 14.40
N GLN A 79 -5.34 16.92 14.61
CA GLN A 79 -6.19 15.74 14.46
C GLN A 79 -5.70 14.62 15.38
N THR A 80 -6.62 13.83 15.93
CA THR A 80 -6.32 12.55 16.58
C THR A 80 -7.35 11.51 16.14
N ARG A 81 -6.90 10.26 15.97
CA ARG A 81 -7.78 9.12 15.68
C ARG A 81 -7.17 7.82 16.20
N PRO A 82 -7.99 6.79 16.53
CA PRO A 82 -7.46 5.51 16.97
C PRO A 82 -6.47 4.92 15.96
N GLU A 83 -5.32 4.49 16.47
CA GLU A 83 -4.33 3.72 15.74
C GLU A 83 -4.93 2.33 15.46
N THR A 84 -4.94 1.91 14.19
CA THR A 84 -5.62 0.66 13.76
C THR A 84 -4.68 -0.36 13.10
N PHE A 85 -3.40 -0.01 12.94
CA PHE A 85 -2.42 -0.81 12.21
C PHE A 85 -1.53 -1.63 13.17
N TRP A 86 -0.98 -1.03 14.22
CA TRP A 86 -0.16 -1.71 15.22
C TRP A 86 -0.98 -2.52 16.22
N ALA A 87 -2.21 -2.11 16.52
CA ALA A 87 -3.13 -2.89 17.37
C ALA A 87 -3.44 -4.30 16.82
N LYS A 88 -3.27 -4.53 15.51
CA LYS A 88 -3.39 -5.87 14.87
C LYS A 88 -2.13 -6.70 14.93
N MET A 89 -0.97 -6.11 15.23
CA MET A 89 0.25 -6.87 15.50
C MET A 89 0.19 -7.37 16.93
N LYS A 90 -0.29 -8.61 17.12
CA LYS A 90 0.06 -9.36 18.34
C LYS A 90 1.58 -9.29 18.52
N ALA A 91 2.02 -9.04 19.76
CA ALA A 91 3.42 -9.16 20.13
C ALA A 91 4.01 -10.43 19.49
N PRO A 92 5.19 -10.36 18.86
CA PRO A 92 5.73 -11.50 18.14
C PRO A 92 5.80 -12.70 19.10
N SER A 93 4.96 -13.71 18.86
CA SER A 93 5.15 -15.00 19.50
C SER A 93 6.52 -15.49 19.05
N ALA A 94 7.37 -15.79 20.02
CA ALA A 94 8.72 -16.26 19.80
C ALA A 94 8.73 -17.51 18.92
N SER A 95 8.82 -17.31 17.61
CA SER A 95 9.42 -18.23 16.65
C SER A 95 10.63 -17.51 16.07
N SER A 96 11.53 -17.09 16.96
CA SER A 96 12.88 -16.68 16.63
C SER A 96 13.68 -17.92 16.26
N VAL A 97 13.63 -18.31 14.99
CA VAL A 97 14.49 -19.36 14.44
C VAL A 97 15.40 -18.70 13.40
N HIS A 98 16.67 -18.56 13.81
CA HIS A 98 17.88 -18.23 13.04
C HIS A 98 17.84 -17.01 12.08
N LEU A 99 18.09 -15.81 12.64
CA LEU A 99 18.31 -14.55 11.89
C LEU A 99 19.79 -14.13 11.76
N LEU A 100 20.73 -14.93 12.24
CA LEU A 100 22.11 -14.47 12.49
C LEU A 100 22.99 -14.31 11.23
N ASP A 101 22.63 -14.87 10.07
CA ASP A 101 23.46 -14.83 8.85
C ASP A 101 22.78 -14.17 7.63
N ARG A 102 21.69 -13.42 7.82
CA ARG A 102 20.90 -12.85 6.70
C ARG A 102 21.27 -11.39 6.44
N VAL A 103 21.66 -11.09 5.21
CA VAL A 103 21.89 -9.71 4.77
C VAL A 103 20.56 -9.05 4.43
N VAL A 104 20.09 -8.18 5.31
CA VAL A 104 18.97 -7.27 5.03
C VAL A 104 19.46 -6.18 4.08
N VAL A 105 18.76 -6.01 2.96
CA VAL A 105 19.17 -5.06 1.90
C VAL A 105 18.34 -3.79 1.93
N VAL A 106 17.03 -3.92 2.16
CA VAL A 106 16.15 -2.77 2.36
C VAL A 106 14.99 -3.13 3.27
N GLN A 107 14.50 -2.14 4.02
CA GLN A 107 13.33 -2.23 4.88
C GLN A 107 12.35 -1.10 4.55
N GLY A 108 11.07 -1.39 4.61
CA GLY A 108 9.99 -0.45 4.37
C GLY A 108 8.72 -0.84 5.12
N LEU A 109 7.61 -0.20 4.75
CA LEU A 109 6.30 -0.46 5.31
C LEU A 109 5.66 -1.68 4.63
N ALA A 110 5.26 -2.66 5.43
CA ALA A 110 4.44 -3.79 4.99
C ALA A 110 3.07 -3.29 4.49
N ALA A 111 2.93 -3.15 3.18
CA ALA A 111 1.69 -2.69 2.56
C ALA A 111 0.73 -3.85 2.34
N SER A 112 1.18 -4.93 1.70
CA SER A 112 0.38 -6.13 1.45
C SER A 112 1.14 -7.35 1.95
N PRO A 113 0.61 -8.10 2.93
CA PRO A 113 1.35 -9.17 3.59
C PRO A 113 1.58 -10.35 2.65
N GLY A 114 2.72 -10.99 2.79
CA GLY A 114 3.06 -12.19 2.01
C GLY A 114 4.56 -12.38 1.89
N LEU A 115 4.95 -13.50 1.29
CA LEU A 115 6.34 -13.89 1.13
C LEU A 115 6.57 -14.27 -0.32
N HIS A 116 7.63 -13.76 -0.92
CA HIS A 116 8.00 -14.11 -2.29
C HIS A 116 9.49 -14.04 -2.48
N ALA A 117 10.03 -14.92 -3.32
CA ALA A 117 11.41 -14.82 -3.79
C ALA A 117 11.46 -14.84 -5.31
N GLY A 118 12.30 -13.98 -5.86
CA GLY A 118 12.44 -13.82 -7.29
C GLY A 118 13.56 -12.87 -7.65
N ARG A 119 13.69 -12.57 -8.93
CA ARG A 119 14.70 -11.62 -9.41
C ARG A 119 14.16 -10.21 -9.30
N ALA A 120 14.91 -9.31 -8.68
CA ALA A 120 14.59 -7.89 -8.66
C ALA A 120 14.75 -7.29 -10.04
N LYS A 121 13.72 -6.62 -10.54
CA LYS A 121 13.78 -5.78 -11.74
C LYS A 121 13.59 -4.35 -11.28
N ILE A 122 14.65 -3.58 -11.39
CA ILE A 122 14.62 -2.15 -11.07
C ILE A 122 14.14 -1.44 -12.31
N VAL A 123 12.93 -0.91 -12.25
CA VAL A 123 12.22 -0.36 -13.37
C VAL A 123 11.72 1.03 -13.02
N LEU A 124 12.24 2.06 -13.66
CA LEU A 124 11.91 3.45 -13.37
C LEU A 124 10.87 4.05 -14.34
N ASN A 125 10.56 3.35 -15.42
CA ASN A 125 9.59 3.76 -16.43
C ASN A 125 8.90 2.55 -17.08
N LEU A 126 7.75 2.77 -17.73
CA LEU A 126 6.93 1.69 -18.33
C LEU A 126 7.58 1.01 -19.54
N GLN A 127 8.50 1.69 -20.25
CA GLN A 127 9.20 1.09 -21.40
C GLN A 127 10.16 0.00 -20.93
N ASP A 128 10.90 0.28 -19.87
CA ASP A 128 11.78 -0.69 -19.22
C ASP A 128 10.95 -1.83 -18.60
N ALA A 129 9.76 -1.53 -18.07
CA ALA A 129 8.85 -2.55 -17.56
C ALA A 129 8.49 -3.57 -18.64
N GLY A 130 8.08 -3.11 -19.82
CA GLY A 130 7.71 -3.96 -20.94
C GLY A 130 8.86 -4.83 -21.48
N ARG A 131 10.11 -4.40 -21.31
CA ARG A 131 11.29 -5.14 -21.77
C ARG A 131 11.85 -6.09 -20.71
N MET A 132 11.77 -5.71 -19.44
CA MET A 132 12.55 -6.34 -18.36
C MET A 132 11.73 -7.23 -17.44
N MET A 133 10.44 -6.93 -17.23
CA MET A 133 9.59 -7.67 -16.31
C MET A 133 9.17 -9.01 -16.89
N LYS A 134 9.34 -10.06 -16.09
CA LYS A 134 8.78 -11.39 -16.36
C LYS A 134 7.88 -11.83 -15.22
N GLU A 135 7.13 -12.89 -15.47
CA GLU A 135 6.25 -13.48 -14.46
C GLU A 135 7.06 -13.88 -13.21
N LYS A 136 6.54 -13.55 -12.03
CA LYS A 136 7.14 -13.78 -10.71
C LYS A 136 8.42 -13.00 -10.41
N ASP A 137 8.81 -12.04 -11.24
CA ASP A 137 9.88 -11.10 -10.86
C ASP A 137 9.44 -10.18 -9.72
N ILE A 138 10.40 -9.63 -8.97
CA ILE A 138 10.16 -8.60 -7.97
C ILE A 138 10.23 -7.24 -8.67
N LEU A 139 9.10 -6.54 -8.75
CA LEU A 139 9.05 -5.19 -9.30
C LEU A 139 9.61 -4.21 -8.28
N VAL A 140 10.72 -3.55 -8.61
CA VAL A 140 11.33 -2.49 -7.80
C VAL A 140 11.22 -1.16 -8.53
N THR A 141 10.52 -0.19 -7.95
CA THR A 141 10.36 1.15 -8.56
C THR A 141 10.27 2.24 -7.51
N ARG A 142 10.11 3.51 -7.92
CA ARG A 142 9.90 4.62 -6.98
C ARG A 142 8.48 4.71 -6.49
N MET A 143 7.54 4.78 -7.43
CA MET A 143 6.11 4.93 -7.21
C MET A 143 5.38 4.27 -8.38
N THR A 144 4.16 3.79 -8.14
CA THR A 144 3.29 3.28 -9.21
C THR A 144 2.12 4.23 -9.45
N ASN A 145 1.62 4.21 -10.68
CA ASN A 145 0.36 4.81 -11.12
C ASN A 145 -0.49 3.72 -11.84
N PRO A 146 -1.73 4.00 -12.26
CA PRO A 146 -2.61 3.00 -12.88
C PRO A 146 -2.01 2.26 -14.09
N ASP A 147 -1.08 2.89 -14.82
CA ASP A 147 -0.44 2.28 -15.98
C ASP A 147 0.50 1.11 -15.62
N TRP A 148 0.91 0.99 -14.35
CA TRP A 148 1.75 -0.12 -13.87
C TRP A 148 0.95 -1.40 -13.59
N VAL A 149 -0.37 -1.33 -13.52
CA VAL A 149 -1.26 -2.46 -13.17
C VAL A 149 -0.95 -3.74 -13.96
N PRO A 150 -0.71 -3.70 -15.29
CA PRO A 150 -0.36 -4.91 -16.04
C PRO A 150 0.93 -5.58 -15.55
N TYR A 151 1.94 -4.80 -15.17
CA TYR A 151 3.22 -5.29 -14.66
C TYR A 151 3.14 -5.72 -13.20
N MET A 152 2.31 -5.04 -12.41
CA MET A 152 2.01 -5.45 -11.04
C MET A 152 1.37 -6.84 -11.03
N LYS A 153 0.43 -7.13 -11.94
CA LYS A 153 -0.24 -8.44 -12.03
C LYS A 153 0.70 -9.62 -12.25
N ILE A 154 1.77 -9.42 -13.02
CA ILE A 154 2.74 -10.48 -13.31
C ILE A 154 3.87 -10.53 -12.27
N ALA A 155 4.01 -9.51 -11.42
CA ALA A 155 5.04 -9.47 -10.39
C ALA A 155 4.70 -10.45 -9.26
N GLY A 156 5.73 -11.12 -8.74
CA GLY A 156 5.58 -11.97 -7.56
C GLY A 156 5.69 -11.18 -6.25
N ALA A 157 6.33 -10.02 -6.27
CA ALA A 157 6.29 -9.03 -5.19
C ALA A 157 6.60 -7.64 -5.73
N ILE A 158 6.20 -6.62 -4.97
CA ILE A 158 6.36 -5.21 -5.35
C ILE A 158 7.07 -4.46 -4.22
N VAL A 159 8.11 -3.72 -4.57
CA VAL A 159 8.87 -2.88 -3.64
C VAL A 159 8.94 -1.46 -4.21
N THR A 160 8.40 -0.48 -3.48
CA THR A 160 8.46 0.94 -3.88
C THR A 160 9.28 1.77 -2.89
N GLU A 161 10.08 2.70 -3.40
CA GLU A 161 10.84 3.63 -2.55
C GLU A 161 9.94 4.61 -1.81
N ASP A 162 8.90 5.08 -2.50
CA ASP A 162 7.97 6.08 -2.01
C ASP A 162 6.59 5.46 -1.73
N GLY A 163 5.78 6.22 -1.00
CA GLY A 163 4.40 5.89 -0.68
C GLY A 163 4.21 5.32 0.72
N GLY A 164 3.06 5.64 1.31
CA GLY A 164 2.60 5.06 2.58
C GLY A 164 1.68 3.87 2.35
N THR A 165 1.14 3.32 3.43
CA THR A 165 0.23 2.16 3.38
C THR A 165 -1.07 2.44 2.63
N THR A 166 -1.38 3.68 2.27
CA THR A 166 -2.55 4.10 1.48
C THR A 166 -2.21 4.51 0.05
N CYS A 167 -0.96 4.35 -0.39
CA CYS A 167 -0.57 4.72 -1.75
C CYS A 167 -1.14 3.75 -2.80
N HIS A 168 -1.05 4.14 -4.07
CA HIS A 168 -1.53 3.34 -5.20
C HIS A 168 -0.98 1.90 -5.17
N ALA A 169 0.35 1.75 -4.99
CA ALA A 169 0.99 0.43 -4.89
C ALA A 169 0.39 -0.41 -3.76
N ALA A 170 0.17 0.18 -2.59
CA ALA A 170 -0.35 -0.52 -1.43
C ALA A 170 -1.79 -1.00 -1.61
N ILE A 171 -2.67 -0.14 -2.15
CA ILE A 171 -4.07 -0.48 -2.36
C ILE A 171 -4.20 -1.60 -3.39
N VAL A 172 -3.60 -1.42 -4.56
CA VAL A 172 -3.73 -2.37 -5.68
C VAL A 172 -3.08 -3.72 -5.33
N SER A 173 -1.93 -3.71 -4.65
CA SER A 173 -1.27 -4.97 -4.26
C SER A 173 -2.06 -5.76 -3.21
N ARG A 174 -2.76 -5.08 -2.29
CA ARG A 174 -3.67 -5.74 -1.34
C ARG A 174 -4.87 -6.36 -2.04
N GLU A 175 -5.46 -5.64 -2.99
CA GLU A 175 -6.54 -6.17 -3.81
C GLU A 175 -6.04 -7.43 -4.53
N MET A 176 -4.89 -7.39 -5.21
CA MET A 176 -4.33 -8.53 -5.94
C MET A 176 -3.76 -9.67 -5.06
N GLY A 177 -3.59 -9.45 -3.76
CA GLY A 177 -2.92 -10.39 -2.86
C GLY A 177 -1.44 -10.59 -3.17
N ILE A 178 -0.78 -9.59 -3.77
CA ILE A 178 0.64 -9.61 -4.09
C ILE A 178 1.42 -9.02 -2.91
N PRO A 179 2.48 -9.68 -2.42
CA PRO A 179 3.35 -9.14 -1.38
C PRO A 179 3.89 -7.77 -1.77
N CYS A 180 3.70 -6.76 -0.93
CA CYS A 180 4.10 -5.40 -1.24
C CYS A 180 4.72 -4.68 -0.04
N ILE A 181 5.88 -4.07 -0.29
CA ILE A 181 6.58 -3.18 0.63
C ILE A 181 6.64 -1.80 -0.02
N VAL A 182 6.22 -0.78 0.70
CA VAL A 182 6.25 0.63 0.24
C VAL A 182 7.10 1.47 1.19
N GLY A 183 7.59 2.63 0.74
CA GLY A 183 8.48 3.43 1.57
C GLY A 183 9.85 2.78 1.82
N ALA A 184 10.25 1.83 0.97
CA ALA A 184 11.53 1.12 1.04
C ALA A 184 12.64 2.02 0.48
N ARG A 185 13.06 3.01 1.27
CA ARG A 185 13.97 4.07 0.83
C ARG A 185 15.24 3.51 0.21
N ASN A 186 15.66 4.10 -0.91
CA ASN A 186 16.84 3.69 -1.69
C ASN A 186 16.79 2.27 -2.27
N ALA A 187 15.64 1.59 -2.30
CA ALA A 187 15.51 0.25 -2.88
C ALA A 187 16.05 0.16 -4.32
N THR A 188 15.87 1.20 -5.15
CA THR A 188 16.35 1.23 -6.54
C THR A 188 17.87 1.31 -6.66
N ARG A 189 18.57 1.68 -5.57
CA ARG A 189 20.04 1.77 -5.52
C ARG A 189 20.67 0.60 -4.79
N LEU A 190 20.02 0.14 -3.72
CA LEU A 190 20.54 -0.93 -2.85
C LEU A 190 20.29 -2.32 -3.43
N LEU A 191 19.15 -2.51 -4.12
CA LEU A 191 18.90 -3.72 -4.87
C LEU A 191 19.67 -3.67 -6.19
N GLY A 192 20.10 -4.82 -6.68
CA GLY A 192 20.73 -4.98 -7.99
C GLY A 192 19.74 -5.61 -8.96
N SER A 193 19.52 -4.95 -10.11
CA SER A 193 18.62 -5.49 -11.14
C SER A 193 19.15 -6.83 -11.67
N GLY A 194 18.27 -7.83 -11.77
CA GLY A 194 18.57 -9.21 -12.17
C GLY A 194 19.04 -10.15 -11.05
N LYS A 195 19.35 -9.62 -9.86
CA LYS A 195 19.75 -10.41 -8.69
C LYS A 195 18.53 -10.97 -7.96
N GLU A 196 18.72 -12.08 -7.27
CA GLU A 196 17.66 -12.73 -6.50
C GLU A 196 17.57 -12.17 -5.09
N TYR A 197 16.34 -11.98 -4.64
CA TYR A 197 16.00 -11.48 -3.30
C TYR A 197 14.79 -12.22 -2.76
N THR A 198 14.65 -12.19 -1.43
CA THR A 198 13.46 -12.69 -0.74
C THR A 198 12.76 -11.50 -0.07
N VAL A 199 11.50 -11.28 -0.44
CA VAL A 199 10.64 -10.24 0.09
C VAL A 199 9.77 -10.82 1.19
N ASP A 200 9.98 -10.35 2.41
CA ASP A 200 9.08 -10.56 3.54
C ASP A 200 8.21 -9.32 3.74
N ALA A 201 7.06 -9.31 3.07
CA ALA A 201 6.10 -8.21 3.19
C ALA A 201 5.23 -8.31 4.45
N LYS A 202 5.43 -9.32 5.32
CA LYS A 202 4.81 -9.34 6.66
C LYS A 202 5.59 -8.45 7.62
N THR A 203 6.92 -8.53 7.56
CA THR A 203 7.82 -7.71 8.40
C THR A 203 8.32 -6.46 7.69
N GLY A 204 8.09 -6.33 6.38
CA GLY A 204 8.54 -5.20 5.58
C GLY A 204 10.03 -5.24 5.23
N VAL A 205 10.63 -6.44 5.13
CA VAL A 205 12.08 -6.62 4.95
C VAL A 205 12.38 -7.34 3.64
N VAL A 206 13.43 -6.90 2.94
CA VAL A 206 13.98 -7.59 1.77
C VAL A 206 15.36 -8.13 2.10
N TYR A 207 15.52 -9.45 1.97
CA TYR A 207 16.77 -10.17 2.19
C TYR A 207 17.49 -10.45 0.88
N GLN A 208 18.82 -10.46 0.92
CA GLN A 208 19.66 -10.87 -0.20
C GLN A 208 19.54 -12.38 -0.45
N GLY A 209 19.35 -12.77 -1.71
CA GLY A 209 19.30 -14.17 -2.12
C GLY A 209 17.99 -14.88 -1.77
N LEU A 210 17.98 -16.19 -1.99
CA LEU A 210 16.86 -17.08 -1.70
C LEU A 210 16.91 -17.53 -0.24
N VAL A 211 15.92 -17.14 0.56
CA VAL A 211 15.79 -17.57 1.96
C VAL A 211 14.72 -18.65 2.04
N GLU A 212 15.10 -19.88 1.73
CA GLU A 212 14.19 -21.03 1.62
C GLU A 212 13.40 -21.31 2.91
N GLU A 213 13.96 -21.01 4.09
CA GLU A 213 13.29 -21.22 5.38
C GLU A 213 12.12 -20.26 5.63
N ILE A 214 12.16 -19.05 5.05
CA ILE A 214 11.02 -18.12 5.10
C ILE A 214 9.94 -18.60 4.13
N LEU A 215 10.34 -19.12 2.96
CA LEU A 215 9.44 -19.59 1.91
C LEU A 215 8.78 -20.93 2.26
N LYS A 216 9.42 -21.76 3.10
CA LYS A 216 8.82 -22.96 3.65
C LYS A 216 7.65 -22.54 4.54
N PRO A 217 6.40 -22.91 4.19
CA PRO A 217 5.30 -22.68 5.11
C PRO A 217 5.64 -23.41 6.40
N HIS A 218 5.62 -22.69 7.53
CA HIS A 218 5.58 -23.35 8.82
C HIS A 218 4.34 -24.26 8.78
N ALA A 219 4.58 -25.57 8.73
CA ALA A 219 3.54 -26.58 8.81
C ALA A 219 2.80 -26.37 10.13
N GLY A 220 1.67 -25.67 10.08
CA GLY A 220 0.94 -25.27 11.29
C GLY A 220 -0.01 -24.10 11.14
N SER A 221 0.11 -23.26 10.10
CA SER A 221 -0.86 -22.18 9.87
C SER A 221 -1.85 -22.55 8.76
N THR A 222 -2.60 -23.66 8.93
CA THR A 222 -3.91 -23.74 8.26
C THR A 222 -4.70 -22.55 8.76
N VAL A 223 -4.96 -21.58 7.89
CA VAL A 223 -5.94 -20.52 8.16
C VAL A 223 -7.25 -21.25 8.40
N GLN A 224 -7.60 -21.45 9.67
CA GLN A 224 -8.92 -21.90 10.05
C GLN A 224 -9.86 -20.75 9.74
N PHE A 225 -10.50 -20.83 8.57
CA PHE A 225 -11.66 -19.99 8.32
C PHE A 225 -12.68 -20.30 9.42
N PRO A 226 -13.18 -19.29 10.14
CA PRO A 226 -14.18 -19.53 11.16
C PRO A 226 -15.35 -20.26 10.50
N THR A 227 -15.60 -21.49 10.94
CA THR A 227 -16.73 -22.32 10.48
C THR A 227 -18.07 -21.74 10.90
N VAL A 228 -18.06 -20.72 11.77
CA VAL A 228 -19.23 -20.02 12.29
C VAL A 228 -19.15 -18.57 11.85
N ILE A 229 -20.00 -18.20 10.89
CA ILE A 229 -20.27 -16.80 10.58
C ILE A 229 -21.15 -16.25 11.71
N PRO A 230 -20.71 -15.24 12.47
CA PRO A 230 -21.55 -14.66 13.51
C PRO A 230 -22.80 -14.05 12.89
N VAL A 231 -23.96 -14.25 13.53
CA VAL A 231 -25.20 -13.59 13.10
C VAL A 231 -25.07 -12.11 13.39
N THR A 232 -24.96 -11.31 12.34
CA THR A 232 -24.88 -9.85 12.44
C THR A 232 -26.23 -9.22 12.13
N SER A 233 -26.55 -8.10 12.79
CA SER A 233 -27.75 -7.30 12.48
C SER A 233 -27.62 -6.58 11.12
N THR A 234 -26.40 -6.46 10.60
CA THR A 234 -26.09 -5.78 9.34
C THR A 234 -25.45 -6.75 8.36
N ARG A 235 -25.85 -6.67 7.09
CA ARG A 235 -25.24 -7.46 6.01
C ARG A 235 -23.81 -6.99 5.76
N ILE A 236 -22.89 -7.94 5.64
CA ILE A 236 -21.48 -7.69 5.33
C ILE A 236 -21.27 -7.91 3.84
N TYR A 237 -21.05 -6.84 3.12
CA TYR A 237 -20.73 -6.87 1.69
C TYR A 237 -19.25 -6.64 1.42
N VAL A 238 -18.75 -7.19 0.32
CA VAL A 238 -17.37 -6.92 -0.16
C VAL A 238 -17.35 -5.85 -1.24
N ASN A 239 -16.21 -5.18 -1.35
CA ASN A 239 -15.88 -4.30 -2.48
C ASN A 239 -14.94 -5.06 -3.41
N ILE A 240 -15.27 -5.10 -4.70
CA ILE A 240 -14.50 -5.80 -5.72
C ILE A 240 -14.15 -4.81 -6.83
N SER A 241 -12.86 -4.65 -7.07
CA SER A 241 -12.33 -3.87 -8.19
C SER A 241 -11.83 -4.76 -9.32
N LEU A 242 -11.44 -6.01 -9.03
CA LEU A 242 -10.82 -6.94 -9.99
C LEU A 242 -11.68 -8.20 -10.17
N PRO A 243 -12.28 -8.42 -11.35
CA PRO A 243 -13.15 -9.56 -11.60
C PRO A 243 -12.49 -10.93 -11.38
N GLU A 244 -11.20 -11.07 -11.70
CA GLU A 244 -10.44 -12.31 -11.55
C GLU A 244 -10.31 -12.81 -10.10
N LEU A 245 -10.57 -11.96 -9.11
CA LEU A 245 -10.47 -12.32 -7.69
C LEU A 245 -11.79 -12.73 -7.07
N ALA A 246 -12.90 -12.59 -7.81
CA ALA A 246 -14.24 -12.81 -7.27
C ALA A 246 -14.44 -14.23 -6.71
N GLU A 247 -13.93 -15.26 -7.39
CA GLU A 247 -14.03 -16.65 -6.90
C GLU A 247 -13.30 -16.85 -5.57
N LYS A 248 -12.09 -16.30 -5.47
CA LYS A 248 -11.29 -16.39 -4.25
C LYS A 248 -11.99 -15.68 -3.10
N VAL A 249 -12.46 -14.46 -3.32
CA VAL A 249 -13.14 -13.64 -2.31
C VAL A 249 -14.46 -14.29 -1.87
N ALA A 250 -15.25 -14.80 -2.81
CA ALA A 250 -16.51 -15.49 -2.50
C ALA A 250 -16.28 -16.71 -1.58
N ARG A 251 -15.25 -17.51 -1.88
CA ARG A 251 -14.88 -18.69 -1.11
C ARG A 251 -14.32 -18.34 0.28
N GLU A 252 -13.45 -17.33 0.36
CA GLU A 252 -12.71 -17.02 1.59
C GLU A 252 -13.49 -16.15 2.57
N THR A 253 -14.38 -15.28 2.09
CA THR A 253 -15.09 -14.31 2.94
C THR A 253 -16.50 -14.74 3.31
N GLN A 254 -17.13 -15.58 2.48
CA GLN A 254 -18.54 -15.97 2.60
C GLN A 254 -19.52 -14.77 2.74
N ALA A 255 -19.11 -13.57 2.31
CA ALA A 255 -19.86 -12.32 2.46
C ALA A 255 -21.29 -12.38 1.91
N ASP A 256 -22.18 -11.52 2.39
CA ASP A 256 -23.60 -11.48 2.03
C ASP A 256 -23.85 -11.01 0.59
N GLY A 257 -22.79 -10.64 -0.15
CA GLY A 257 -22.84 -10.15 -1.52
C GLY A 257 -21.69 -9.17 -1.82
N VAL A 258 -21.78 -8.51 -2.97
CA VAL A 258 -20.87 -7.45 -3.38
C VAL A 258 -21.60 -6.12 -3.29
N GLY A 259 -21.12 -5.23 -2.42
CA GLY A 259 -21.74 -3.93 -2.14
C GLY A 259 -21.21 -2.83 -3.05
N LEU A 260 -20.07 -3.08 -3.69
CA LEU A 260 -19.51 -2.21 -4.71
C LEU A 260 -18.65 -3.03 -5.67
N LEU A 261 -19.07 -3.11 -6.93
CA LEU A 261 -18.25 -3.55 -8.05
C LEU A 261 -17.84 -2.33 -8.88
N ARG A 262 -16.53 -2.08 -8.94
CA ARG A 262 -15.94 -0.92 -9.62
C ARG A 262 -15.67 -1.22 -11.11
N ALA A 263 -16.17 -0.37 -11.98
CA ALA A 263 -16.07 -0.53 -13.44
C ALA A 263 -14.70 -0.13 -14.03
N GLU A 264 -13.91 0.65 -13.29
CA GLU A 264 -12.69 1.31 -13.80
C GLU A 264 -11.63 0.29 -14.24
N HIS A 265 -11.48 -0.82 -13.51
CA HIS A 265 -10.54 -1.87 -13.90
C HIS A 265 -11.00 -2.67 -15.12
N MET A 266 -12.32 -2.81 -15.32
CA MET A 266 -12.85 -3.40 -16.56
C MET A 266 -12.48 -2.51 -17.75
N MET A 267 -12.54 -1.19 -17.58
CA MET A 267 -12.06 -0.24 -18.60
C MET A 267 -10.57 -0.41 -18.90
N LEU A 268 -9.72 -0.49 -17.86
CA LEU A 268 -8.27 -0.66 -18.03
C LEU A 268 -7.94 -1.94 -18.81
N SER A 269 -8.73 -3.00 -18.66
CA SER A 269 -8.54 -4.24 -19.41
C SER A 269 -8.76 -4.10 -20.92
N VAL A 270 -9.53 -3.10 -21.37
CA VAL A 270 -9.77 -2.83 -22.79
C VAL A 270 -8.53 -2.17 -23.44
N GLY A 271 -7.73 -1.45 -22.64
CA GLY A 271 -6.43 -0.92 -23.06
C GLY A 271 -6.49 0.29 -24.01
N LYS A 272 -7.66 0.92 -24.16
CA LYS A 272 -7.85 2.15 -24.96
C LYS A 272 -8.81 3.10 -24.28
N HIS A 273 -8.63 4.39 -24.53
CA HIS A 273 -9.58 5.42 -24.08
C HIS A 273 -10.97 5.19 -24.70
N PRO A 274 -12.08 5.32 -23.96
CA PRO A 274 -13.43 4.97 -24.44
C PRO A 274 -13.83 5.72 -25.70
N ARG A 275 -13.56 7.03 -25.72
CA ARG A 275 -13.89 7.89 -26.87
C ARG A 275 -13.19 7.43 -28.15
N LEU A 276 -11.88 7.15 -28.07
CA LEU A 276 -11.11 6.67 -29.22
C LEU A 276 -11.61 5.29 -29.68
N LEU A 277 -11.91 4.41 -28.74
CA LEU A 277 -12.42 3.08 -29.06
C LEU A 277 -13.78 3.13 -29.76
N ILE A 278 -14.66 4.04 -29.36
CA ILE A 278 -15.97 4.25 -30.02
C ILE A 278 -15.77 4.83 -31.43
N GLU A 279 -14.88 5.82 -31.59
CA GLU A 279 -14.56 6.42 -32.90
C GLU A 279 -13.98 5.39 -33.88
N GLU A 280 -13.22 4.40 -33.40
CA GLU A 280 -12.70 3.29 -34.20
C GLU A 280 -13.72 2.15 -34.44
N GLY A 281 -14.97 2.29 -34.00
CA GLY A 281 -16.01 1.26 -34.14
C GLY A 281 -15.91 0.10 -33.15
N GLY A 282 -15.07 0.22 -32.11
CA GLY A 282 -14.82 -0.79 -31.08
C GLY A 282 -15.85 -0.84 -29.94
N GLY A 283 -17.03 -0.21 -30.09
CA GLY A 283 -18.05 -0.13 -29.04
C GLY A 283 -18.51 -1.50 -28.51
N GLN A 284 -18.72 -2.48 -29.40
CA GLN A 284 -19.14 -3.83 -28.99
C GLN A 284 -18.09 -4.53 -28.13
N ARG A 285 -16.80 -4.38 -28.46
CA ARG A 285 -15.70 -4.94 -27.67
C ARG A 285 -15.69 -4.42 -26.24
N MET A 286 -16.06 -3.16 -26.04
CA MET A 286 -16.19 -2.57 -24.70
C MET A 286 -17.35 -3.18 -23.94
N VAL A 287 -18.52 -3.30 -24.58
CA VAL A 287 -19.71 -3.95 -23.99
C VAL A 287 -19.39 -5.38 -23.56
N ASP A 288 -18.76 -6.15 -24.43
CA ASP A 288 -18.40 -7.55 -24.16
C ASP A 288 -17.42 -7.67 -22.99
N ALA A 289 -16.41 -6.80 -22.91
CA ALA A 289 -15.45 -6.78 -21.81
C ALA A 289 -16.11 -6.47 -20.46
N PHE A 290 -17.05 -5.53 -20.44
CA PHE A 290 -17.79 -5.16 -19.23
C PHE A 290 -18.76 -6.27 -18.82
N ALA A 291 -19.51 -6.82 -19.76
CA ALA A 291 -20.41 -7.94 -19.52
C ALA A 291 -19.65 -9.15 -18.95
N GLU A 292 -18.49 -9.47 -19.51
CA GLU A 292 -17.62 -10.54 -19.01
C GLU A 292 -17.08 -10.25 -17.61
N GLY A 293 -16.65 -9.01 -17.35
CA GLY A 293 -16.21 -8.57 -16.02
C GLY A 293 -17.32 -8.71 -14.97
N VAL A 294 -18.53 -8.26 -15.27
CA VAL A 294 -19.70 -8.42 -14.38
C VAL A 294 -20.05 -9.90 -14.20
N ARG A 295 -20.05 -10.71 -15.27
CA ARG A 295 -20.34 -12.15 -15.22
C ARG A 295 -19.37 -12.90 -14.29
N LYS A 296 -18.07 -12.59 -14.37
CA LYS A 296 -17.03 -13.17 -13.51
C LYS A 296 -17.25 -12.88 -12.02
N VAL A 297 -17.86 -11.72 -11.70
CA VAL A 297 -18.17 -11.36 -10.32
C VAL A 297 -19.53 -11.89 -9.87
N ALA A 298 -20.54 -11.86 -10.73
CA ALA A 298 -21.88 -12.32 -10.40
C ALA A 298 -21.96 -13.84 -10.20
N THR A 299 -21.21 -14.62 -10.99
CA THR A 299 -21.29 -16.09 -10.96
C THR A 299 -20.89 -16.68 -9.59
N PRO A 300 -19.73 -16.30 -8.99
CA PRO A 300 -19.33 -16.86 -7.70
C PRO A 300 -20.17 -16.38 -6.51
N PHE A 301 -20.85 -15.25 -6.66
CA PHE A 301 -21.70 -14.68 -5.61
C PHE A 301 -23.17 -15.10 -5.72
N ALA A 302 -23.61 -15.70 -6.84
CA ALA A 302 -25.01 -16.10 -7.00
C ALA A 302 -25.48 -17.04 -5.87
N PRO A 303 -26.68 -16.84 -5.29
CA PRO A 303 -27.72 -15.87 -5.65
C PRO A 303 -27.65 -14.52 -4.90
N LYS A 304 -26.52 -14.21 -4.25
CA LYS A 304 -26.32 -13.00 -3.45
C LYS A 304 -26.23 -11.74 -4.34
N PRO A 305 -26.64 -10.57 -3.83
CA PRO A 305 -26.66 -9.33 -4.62
C PRO A 305 -25.24 -8.87 -5.00
N VAL A 306 -25.14 -8.26 -6.18
CA VAL A 306 -23.94 -7.57 -6.67
C VAL A 306 -24.34 -6.17 -7.10
N VAL A 307 -23.85 -5.16 -6.37
CA VAL A 307 -24.09 -3.74 -6.67
C VAL A 307 -22.98 -3.24 -7.59
N TYR A 308 -23.30 -3.06 -8.86
CA TYR A 308 -22.39 -2.51 -9.85
C TYR A 308 -22.46 -0.98 -9.88
N ARG A 309 -21.30 -0.32 -9.81
CA ARG A 309 -21.18 1.12 -10.01
C ARG A 309 -20.69 1.39 -11.43
N CYS A 310 -21.44 2.19 -12.17
CA CYS A 310 -21.02 2.68 -13.48
C CYS A 310 -19.70 3.46 -13.38
N LEU A 311 -19.05 3.67 -14.52
CA LEU A 311 -17.81 4.45 -14.62
C LEU A 311 -17.94 5.79 -13.91
N ASP A 312 -17.06 5.99 -12.93
CA ASP A 312 -16.94 7.21 -12.13
C ASP A 312 -15.57 7.84 -12.43
N CYS A 313 -15.44 8.33 -13.67
CA CYS A 313 -14.25 9.05 -14.12
C CYS A 313 -14.62 10.54 -14.24
N MET A 314 -14.08 11.38 -13.36
CA MET A 314 -14.01 12.83 -13.57
C MET A 314 -12.86 13.19 -14.51
#